data_AF-A0A959QLJ1-F1
#
_entry.id   AF-A0A959QLJ1-F1
#
_cell.length_a   1.000
_cell.length_b   1.000
_cell.length_c   1.000
_cell.angle_alpha   90.00
_cell.angle_beta   90.00
_cell.angle_gamma   90.00
#
_symmetry.space_group_name_H-M   'P 1'
#
loop_
_entity.id
_entity.type
_entity.pdbx_description
1 polymer ?
#
loop_
_entity_poly.entity_id
_entity_poly.type
_entity_poly.pdbx_seq_one_letter_code
_entity_poly.pdbx_strand_id
1 'polypeptide(L)'
;MMRLLLLLPTFAWFGQILGQSLPPTMTVDQSTHVLTTNGQVTTGVYDESVIRFINLEFEQPNYWNLLTQNKTDQIDIPATLTVDGETFPNVGVRFKGQTSYSQLGNSDKKSFNITFDYLDPDQNWGGYETINLNNAFQDRSYMREVLYLHLIRRHIPAAKGCFVHLTINDENWGLYAVS
;
A
#
# COMPACT_ATOMS: atom_id res chain seq x y z
N MET A 1 -18.72 -0.72 68.71
CA MET A 1 -19.06 -1.34 67.41
C MET A 1 -18.40 -0.49 66.32
N MET A 2 -17.15 -0.80 65.92
CA MET A 2 -16.34 0.06 65.04
C MET A 2 -16.11 -0.66 63.71
N ARG A 3 -16.64 -0.11 62.61
CA ARG A 3 -16.49 -0.63 61.24
C ARG A 3 -15.11 -0.27 60.71
N LEU A 4 -14.33 -1.27 60.34
CA LEU A 4 -13.05 -1.13 59.65
C LEU A 4 -13.31 -0.95 58.14
N LEU A 5 -13.01 0.23 57.59
CA LEU A 5 -13.05 0.50 56.15
C LEU A 5 -11.76 -0.06 55.51
N LEU A 6 -11.88 -1.05 54.63
CA LEU A 6 -10.79 -1.54 53.79
C LEU A 6 -10.67 -0.66 52.54
N LEU A 7 -9.59 0.12 52.44
CA LEU A 7 -9.19 0.83 51.22
C LEU A 7 -8.39 -0.14 50.34
N LEU A 8 -8.97 -0.59 49.23
CA LEU A 8 -8.25 -1.33 48.19
C LEU A 8 -7.46 -0.33 47.32
N PRO A 9 -6.14 -0.50 47.13
CA PRO A 9 -5.39 0.34 46.21
C PRO A 9 -5.73 -0.07 44.78
N THR A 10 -6.31 0.84 44.01
CA THR A 10 -6.42 0.72 42.56
C THR A 10 -5.02 0.80 41.96
N PHE A 11 -4.47 -0.35 41.54
CA PHE A 11 -3.26 -0.40 40.75
C PHE A 11 -3.58 0.11 39.34
N ALA A 12 -3.16 1.33 39.01
CA ALA A 12 -3.25 1.83 37.65
C ALA A 12 -2.18 1.13 36.81
N TRP A 13 -2.60 0.18 35.97
CA TRP A 13 -1.73 -0.46 35.00
C TRP A 13 -1.48 0.53 33.85
N PHE A 14 -0.35 1.23 33.91
CA PHE A 14 0.14 1.98 32.76
C PHE A 14 0.73 0.99 31.76
N GLY A 15 -0.11 0.43 30.89
CA GLY A 15 0.36 -0.27 29.71
C GLY A 15 1.22 0.68 28.88
N GLN A 16 2.43 0.26 28.51
CA GLN A 16 3.23 1.01 27.56
C GLN A 16 2.45 1.06 26.24
N ILE A 17 2.07 2.26 25.82
CA ILE A 17 1.53 2.47 24.48
C ILE A 17 2.70 2.24 23.52
N LEU A 18 2.75 1.07 22.90
CA LEU A 18 3.66 0.82 21.79
C LEU A 18 3.11 1.59 20.57
N GLY A 19 3.61 2.81 20.38
CA GLY A 19 3.45 3.51 19.10
C GLY A 19 4.27 2.79 18.02
N GLN A 20 3.80 2.85 16.77
CA GLN A 20 4.54 2.34 15.62
C GLN A 20 5.96 2.94 15.60
N SER A 21 6.98 2.09 15.57
CA SER A 21 8.36 2.55 15.40
C SER A 21 8.54 3.12 13.99
N LEU A 22 9.39 4.14 13.85
CA LEU A 22 9.76 4.65 12.54
C LEU A 22 10.34 3.52 11.67
N PRO A 23 10.06 3.52 10.36
CA PRO A 23 10.73 2.61 9.44
C PRO A 23 12.26 2.72 9.59
N PRO A 24 13.04 1.64 9.43
CA PRO A 24 14.50 1.68 9.55
C PRO A 24 15.18 2.70 8.62
N THR A 25 14.49 3.09 7.55
CA THR A 25 14.95 4.09 6.57
C THR A 25 14.69 5.54 7.02
N MET A 26 14.10 5.79 8.19
CA MET A 26 13.81 7.12 8.71
C MET A 26 14.48 7.33 10.06
N THR A 27 15.21 8.44 10.20
CA THR A 27 15.89 8.83 11.43
C THR A 27 15.51 10.24 11.82
N VAL A 28 15.32 10.50 13.12
CA VAL A 28 15.11 11.87 13.64
C VAL A 28 16.47 12.47 13.94
N ASP A 29 16.80 13.58 13.29
CA ASP A 29 17.89 14.45 13.71
C ASP A 29 17.47 15.21 14.97
N GLN A 30 18.07 14.84 16.11
CA GLN A 30 17.74 15.40 17.43
C GLN A 30 18.09 16.89 17.55
N SER A 31 18.99 17.41 16.71
CA SER A 31 19.39 18.82 16.77
C SER A 31 18.41 19.73 16.03
N THR A 32 17.93 19.27 14.87
CA THR A 32 17.01 20.04 14.02
C THR A 32 15.55 19.65 14.21
N HIS A 33 15.28 18.56 14.93
CA HIS A 33 13.96 17.92 15.06
C HIS A 33 13.35 17.57 13.70
N VAL A 34 14.19 17.29 12.70
CA VAL A 34 13.79 16.92 11.34
C VAL A 34 13.93 15.41 11.16
N LEU A 35 12.93 14.78 10.54
CA LEU A 35 13.02 13.41 10.05
C LEU A 35 13.79 13.40 8.73
N THR A 36 14.76 12.50 8.59
CA THR A 36 15.55 12.34 7.37
C THR A 36 15.61 10.86 6.98
N THR A 37 15.81 10.58 5.69
CA THR A 37 16.04 9.19 5.23
C THR A 37 17.50 8.87 4.90
N ASN A 38 18.37 9.88 4.98
CA ASN A 38 19.79 9.81 4.63
C ASN A 38 20.08 9.19 3.25
N GLY A 39 19.13 9.27 2.31
CA GLY A 39 19.30 8.79 0.94
C GLY A 39 19.58 7.28 0.82
N GLN A 40 19.15 6.48 1.79
CA GLN A 40 19.31 5.02 1.73
C GLN A 40 18.61 4.44 0.51
N VAL A 41 19.26 3.49 -0.19
CA VAL A 41 18.67 2.79 -1.34
C VAL A 41 17.41 2.06 -0.88
N THR A 42 16.36 2.12 -1.68
CA THR A 42 15.13 1.37 -1.40
C THR A 42 15.38 -0.11 -1.67
N THR A 43 15.00 -0.96 -0.73
CA THR A 43 15.09 -2.42 -0.85
C THR A 43 13.73 -3.07 -0.58
N GLY A 44 13.61 -4.37 -0.83
CA GLY A 44 12.38 -5.13 -0.59
C GLY A 44 11.29 -4.79 -1.61
N VAL A 45 10.07 -4.57 -1.14
CA VAL A 45 8.88 -4.27 -1.98
C VAL A 45 9.14 -3.18 -3.02
N TYR A 46 9.80 -2.10 -2.60
CA TYR A 46 10.05 -0.91 -3.42
C TYR A 46 11.49 -0.82 -3.96
N ASP A 47 12.16 -1.96 -4.15
CA ASP A 47 13.46 -1.98 -4.84
C ASP A 47 13.32 -1.43 -6.26
N GLU A 48 13.95 -0.28 -6.52
CA GLU A 48 13.86 0.44 -7.80
C GLU A 48 14.68 -0.22 -8.92
N SER A 49 15.54 -1.19 -8.59
CA SER A 49 16.38 -1.92 -9.56
C SER A 49 15.66 -3.12 -10.21
N VAL A 50 14.48 -3.48 -9.70
CA VAL A 50 13.72 -4.65 -10.13
C VAL A 50 12.32 -4.22 -10.56
N ILE A 51 11.87 -4.71 -11.71
CA ILE A 51 10.45 -4.66 -12.08
C ILE A 51 9.83 -5.97 -11.63
N ARG A 52 8.99 -5.92 -10.61
CA ARG A 52 8.30 -7.11 -10.08
C ARG A 52 7.12 -7.47 -10.96
N PHE A 53 6.88 -8.77 -11.12
CA PHE A 53 5.72 -9.27 -11.83
C PHE A 53 4.64 -9.62 -10.82
N ILE A 54 3.47 -9.00 -11.00
CA ILE A 54 2.31 -9.24 -10.16
C ILE A 54 1.15 -9.76 -10.99
N ASN A 55 0.49 -10.80 -10.50
CA ASN A 55 -0.69 -11.40 -11.10
C ASN A 55 -1.87 -11.28 -10.15
N LEU A 56 -2.98 -10.72 -10.62
CA LEU A 56 -4.26 -10.74 -9.91
C LEU A 56 -5.18 -11.77 -10.53
N GLU A 57 -5.73 -12.66 -9.71
CA GLU A 57 -6.68 -13.68 -10.12
C GLU A 57 -8.00 -13.46 -9.40
N PHE A 58 -9.03 -13.11 -10.15
CA PHE A 58 -10.39 -12.97 -9.68
C PHE A 58 -11.19 -14.23 -10.03
N GLU A 59 -11.78 -14.86 -9.02
CA GLU A 59 -12.67 -16.01 -9.23
C GLU A 59 -14.00 -15.60 -9.88
N GLN A 60 -14.46 -14.36 -9.66
CA GLN A 60 -15.74 -13.87 -10.17
C GLN A 60 -15.61 -13.55 -11.66
N PRO A 61 -16.38 -14.20 -12.57
CA PRO A 61 -16.28 -13.92 -14.01
C PRO A 61 -16.67 -12.48 -14.38
N ASN A 62 -17.46 -11.80 -13.55
CA ASN A 62 -17.90 -10.43 -13.72
C ASN A 62 -17.09 -9.42 -12.89
N TYR A 63 -15.86 -9.75 -12.47
CA TYR A 63 -15.03 -8.91 -11.59
C TYR A 63 -14.95 -7.46 -12.05
N TRP A 64 -14.79 -7.20 -13.35
CA TRP A 64 -14.70 -5.84 -13.88
C TRP A 64 -15.95 -4.99 -13.62
N ASN A 65 -17.13 -5.61 -13.74
CA ASN A 65 -18.40 -4.95 -13.44
C ASN A 65 -18.52 -4.68 -11.94
N LEU A 66 -18.10 -5.62 -11.09
CA LEU A 66 -18.10 -5.45 -9.64
C LEU A 66 -17.15 -4.31 -9.23
N LEU A 67 -15.92 -4.29 -9.75
CA LEU A 67 -14.96 -3.20 -9.52
C LEU A 67 -15.53 -1.84 -9.95
N THR A 68 -16.23 -1.80 -11.08
CA THR A 68 -16.87 -0.57 -11.60
C THR A 68 -18.00 -0.08 -10.69
N GLN A 69 -18.88 -0.99 -10.27
CA GLN A 69 -20.03 -0.67 -9.41
C GLN A 69 -19.59 -0.23 -8.01
N ASN A 70 -18.58 -0.90 -7.47
CA ASN A 70 -18.08 -0.67 -6.12
C ASN A 70 -17.13 0.53 -6.00
N LYS A 71 -16.71 1.12 -7.12
CA LYS A 71 -15.72 2.21 -7.13
C LYS A 71 -16.15 3.42 -6.31
N THR A 72 -17.44 3.79 -6.34
CA THR A 72 -17.95 4.97 -5.62
C THR A 72 -17.93 4.75 -4.12
N ASP A 73 -18.37 3.58 -3.68
CA ASP A 73 -18.49 3.20 -2.27
C ASP A 73 -17.17 2.64 -1.70
N GLN A 74 -16.13 2.52 -2.55
CA GLN A 74 -14.80 2.01 -2.20
C GLN A 74 -14.83 0.60 -1.60
N ILE A 75 -15.72 -0.25 -2.12
CA ILE A 75 -15.86 -1.62 -1.65
C ILE A 75 -14.84 -2.50 -2.39
N ASP A 76 -13.99 -3.17 -1.62
CA ASP A 76 -13.06 -4.18 -2.15
C ASP A 76 -13.81 -5.45 -2.58
N ILE A 77 -13.31 -6.11 -3.61
CA ILE A 77 -13.68 -7.48 -3.96
C ILE A 77 -12.48 -8.41 -3.77
N PRO A 78 -12.67 -9.67 -3.36
CA PRO A 78 -11.56 -10.57 -3.11
C PRO A 78 -10.91 -11.06 -4.40
N ALA A 79 -9.59 -11.15 -4.39
CA ALA A 79 -8.76 -11.75 -5.43
C ALA A 79 -7.59 -12.52 -4.80
N THR A 80 -6.93 -13.35 -5.59
CA THR A 80 -5.60 -13.89 -5.25
C THR A 80 -4.54 -13.04 -5.94
N LEU A 81 -3.55 -12.56 -5.19
CA LEU A 81 -2.39 -11.85 -5.72
C LEU A 81 -1.18 -12.78 -5.69
N THR A 82 -0.43 -12.88 -6.79
CA THR A 82 0.89 -13.51 -6.78
C THR A 82 1.95 -12.48 -7.18
N VAL A 83 3.02 -12.34 -6.39
CA VAL A 83 4.14 -11.43 -6.64
C VAL A 83 5.44 -12.21 -6.71
N ASP A 84 6.10 -12.22 -7.87
CA ASP A 84 7.36 -12.94 -8.10
C ASP A 84 7.35 -14.42 -7.60
N GLY A 85 6.17 -15.06 -7.60
CA GLY A 85 5.95 -16.44 -7.14
C GLY A 85 5.46 -16.60 -5.69
N GLU A 86 5.38 -15.52 -4.91
CA GLU A 86 4.75 -15.51 -3.58
C GLU A 86 3.25 -15.21 -3.71
N THR A 87 2.39 -16.07 -3.15
CA THR A 87 0.94 -15.97 -3.28
C THR A 87 0.28 -15.46 -2.00
N PHE A 88 -0.58 -14.46 -2.16
CA PHE A 88 -1.40 -13.82 -1.15
C PHE A 88 -2.88 -14.07 -1.51
N PRO A 89 -3.55 -15.06 -0.88
CA PRO A 89 -4.97 -15.29 -1.09
C PRO A 89 -5.80 -14.14 -0.50
N ASN A 90 -7.05 -14.03 -0.96
CA ASN A 90 -8.08 -13.19 -0.35
C ASN A 90 -7.72 -11.70 -0.17
N VAL A 91 -6.86 -11.15 -1.02
CA VAL A 91 -6.58 -9.71 -1.00
C VAL A 91 -7.80 -8.94 -1.47
N GLY A 92 -8.04 -7.76 -0.90
CA GLY A 92 -9.09 -6.85 -1.32
C GLY A 92 -8.60 -6.01 -2.48
N VAL A 93 -9.37 -5.96 -3.57
CA VAL A 93 -9.02 -5.13 -4.73
C VAL A 93 -10.17 -4.21 -5.10
N ARG A 94 -9.85 -2.94 -5.35
CA ARG A 94 -10.80 -1.95 -5.89
C ARG A 94 -10.15 -1.00 -6.88
N PHE A 95 -10.96 -0.38 -7.73
CA PHE A 95 -10.51 0.76 -8.50
C PHE A 95 -10.22 1.98 -7.61
N LYS A 96 -9.18 2.71 -8.00
CA LYS A 96 -8.74 3.94 -7.33
C LYS A 96 -8.74 5.11 -8.30
N GLY A 97 -8.86 6.31 -7.73
CA GLY A 97 -8.68 7.57 -8.42
C GLY A 97 -9.99 8.31 -8.66
N GLN A 98 -9.88 9.64 -8.70
CA GLN A 98 -10.98 10.55 -9.03
C GLN A 98 -10.84 11.02 -10.46
N THR A 99 -9.91 11.94 -10.71
CA THR A 99 -9.65 12.48 -12.05
C THR A 99 -9.16 11.42 -13.01
N SER A 100 -8.20 10.59 -12.59
CA SER A 100 -7.71 9.50 -13.43
C SER A 100 -8.84 8.54 -13.80
N TYR A 101 -9.72 8.18 -12.87
CA TYR A 101 -10.85 7.30 -13.19
C TYR A 101 -11.86 7.95 -14.16
N SER A 102 -12.27 9.20 -13.89
CA SER A 102 -13.34 9.88 -14.64
C SER A 102 -12.92 10.39 -16.01
N GLN A 103 -11.65 10.74 -16.20
CA GLN A 103 -11.14 11.33 -17.45
C GLN A 103 -10.47 10.31 -18.38
N LEU A 104 -10.39 9.02 -18.00
CA LEU A 104 -9.83 7.95 -18.85
C LEU A 104 -10.68 7.64 -20.09
N GLY A 105 -11.92 8.12 -20.16
CA GLY A 105 -12.87 7.73 -21.20
C GLY A 105 -13.04 6.21 -21.22
N ASN A 106 -12.88 5.61 -22.41
CA ASN A 106 -13.01 4.17 -22.64
C ASN A 106 -11.72 3.37 -22.37
N SER A 107 -10.68 3.99 -21.79
CA SER A 107 -9.46 3.26 -21.47
C SER A 107 -9.65 2.34 -20.27
N ASP A 108 -9.28 1.07 -20.42
CA ASP A 108 -9.33 0.08 -19.36
C ASP A 108 -8.20 0.24 -18.35
N LYS A 109 -7.12 0.98 -18.67
CA LYS A 109 -5.95 1.18 -17.80
C LYS A 109 -6.30 1.98 -16.53
N LYS A 110 -7.00 1.36 -15.58
CA LYS A 110 -7.42 1.95 -14.29
C LYS A 110 -6.32 1.78 -13.25
N SER A 111 -6.32 2.66 -12.24
CA SER A 111 -5.52 2.46 -11.03
C SER A 111 -6.22 1.50 -10.08
N PHE A 112 -5.45 0.72 -9.33
CA PHE A 112 -5.96 -0.23 -8.35
C PHE A 112 -5.44 0.10 -6.96
N ASN A 113 -6.24 -0.19 -5.94
CA ASN A 113 -5.78 -0.37 -4.57
C ASN A 113 -5.87 -1.85 -4.23
N ILE A 114 -4.82 -2.40 -3.61
CA ILE A 114 -4.77 -3.78 -3.15
C ILE A 114 -4.51 -3.78 -1.65
N THR A 115 -5.44 -4.34 -0.90
CA THR A 115 -5.44 -4.48 0.56
C THR A 115 -5.08 -5.93 0.90
N PHE A 116 -3.90 -6.17 1.48
CA PHE A 116 -3.39 -7.52 1.77
C PHE A 116 -4.14 -8.17 2.93
N ASP A 117 -4.48 -7.41 3.95
CA ASP A 117 -5.12 -7.84 5.19
C ASP A 117 -6.66 -7.86 5.11
N TYR A 118 -7.22 -7.89 3.89
CA TYR A 118 -8.65 -7.74 3.65
C TYR A 118 -9.51 -8.80 4.35
N LEU A 119 -9.18 -10.09 4.16
CA LEU A 119 -9.84 -11.19 4.88
C LEU A 119 -8.89 -11.93 5.83
N ASP A 120 -7.59 -11.68 5.75
CA ASP A 120 -6.54 -12.34 6.52
C ASP A 120 -5.74 -11.28 7.31
N PRO A 121 -6.10 -10.94 8.58
CA PRO A 121 -5.61 -9.74 9.28
C PRO A 121 -4.09 -9.63 9.49
N ASP A 122 -3.36 -10.74 9.47
CA ASP A 122 -1.90 -10.75 9.65
C ASP A 122 -1.14 -10.69 8.30
N GLN A 123 -1.87 -10.75 7.17
CA GLN A 123 -1.28 -10.81 5.84
C GLN A 123 -0.75 -9.43 5.41
N ASN A 124 0.53 -9.38 5.06
CA ASN A 124 1.20 -8.19 4.56
C ASN A 124 2.29 -8.60 3.58
N TRP A 125 2.69 -7.67 2.72
CA TRP A 125 3.84 -7.86 1.84
C TRP A 125 4.99 -7.00 2.31
N GLY A 126 6.04 -7.61 2.87
CA GLY A 126 7.22 -6.88 3.36
C GLY A 126 6.91 -5.79 4.40
N GLY A 127 5.89 -6.00 5.23
CA GLY A 127 5.41 -5.04 6.24
C GLY A 127 4.37 -4.04 5.73
N TYR A 128 3.90 -4.16 4.49
CA TYR A 128 2.88 -3.30 3.90
C TYR A 128 1.53 -4.02 3.83
N GLU A 129 0.51 -3.43 4.45
CA GLU A 129 -0.88 -3.90 4.43
C GLU A 129 -1.61 -3.49 3.13
N THR A 130 -1.12 -2.46 2.43
CA THR A 130 -1.78 -1.95 1.23
C THR A 130 -0.75 -1.42 0.23
N ILE A 131 -1.00 -1.65 -1.06
CA ILE A 131 -0.27 -1.02 -2.17
C ILE A 131 -1.23 -0.37 -3.16
N ASN A 132 -0.76 0.68 -3.84
CA ASN A 132 -1.51 1.35 -4.91
C ASN A 132 -0.80 1.13 -6.25
N LEU A 133 -1.54 0.64 -7.24
CA LEU A 133 -1.07 0.54 -8.62
C LEU A 133 -1.58 1.75 -9.39
N ASN A 134 -0.71 2.72 -9.65
CA ASN A 134 -1.04 3.95 -10.36
C ASN A 134 -0.86 3.77 -11.86
N ASN A 135 -1.91 4.11 -12.62
CA ASN A 135 -1.95 3.97 -14.08
C ASN A 135 -1.18 5.04 -14.86
N ALA A 136 -0.54 5.99 -14.17
CA ALA A 136 0.15 7.13 -14.78
C ALA A 136 -0.68 7.90 -15.83
N PHE A 137 -1.99 8.08 -15.63
CA PHE A 137 -2.93 8.64 -16.62
C PHE A 137 -2.45 9.93 -17.33
N GLN A 138 -1.79 10.85 -16.63
CA GLN A 138 -1.27 12.12 -17.19
C GLN A 138 0.23 12.10 -17.51
N ASP A 139 0.87 10.94 -17.39
CA ASP A 139 2.30 10.77 -17.59
C ASP A 139 2.61 9.64 -18.57
N ARG A 140 2.85 10.02 -19.82
CA ARG A 140 3.26 9.11 -20.88
C ARG A 140 4.61 8.44 -20.62
N SER A 141 5.46 9.01 -19.77
CA SER A 141 6.74 8.40 -19.42
C SER A 141 6.60 7.34 -18.33
N TYR A 142 5.50 7.34 -17.56
CA TYR A 142 5.34 6.62 -16.30
C TYR A 142 6.35 7.00 -15.20
N MET A 143 7.32 7.87 -15.48
CA MET A 143 8.47 8.10 -14.60
C MET A 143 8.26 9.19 -13.56
N ARG A 144 7.34 10.14 -13.75
CA ARG A 144 7.29 11.36 -12.93
C ARG A 144 7.13 11.06 -11.44
N GLU A 145 6.26 10.12 -11.10
CA GLU A 145 6.00 9.75 -9.71
C GLU A 145 7.23 9.09 -9.07
N VAL A 146 7.71 8.00 -9.66
CA VAL A 146 8.86 7.24 -9.14
C VAL A 146 10.13 8.11 -9.10
N LEU A 147 10.38 8.91 -10.14
CA LEU A 147 11.51 9.82 -10.19
C LEU A 147 11.42 10.92 -9.14
N TYR A 148 10.24 11.52 -8.95
CA TYR A 148 10.04 12.53 -7.92
C TYR A 148 10.33 11.96 -6.53
N LEU A 149 9.74 10.81 -6.19
CA LEU A 149 9.97 10.13 -4.91
C LEU A 149 11.44 9.73 -4.71
N HIS A 150 12.08 9.22 -5.77
CA HIS A 150 13.50 8.89 -5.76
C HIS A 150 14.41 10.10 -5.46
N LEU A 151 14.09 11.27 -6.01
CA LEU A 151 14.86 12.49 -5.80
C LEU A 151 14.60 13.10 -4.43
N ILE A 152 13.34 13.26 -4.05
CA ILE A 152 12.94 14.02 -2.86
C ILE A 152 13.27 13.31 -1.55
N ARG A 153 13.29 11.96 -1.55
CA ARG A 153 13.58 11.16 -0.35
C ARG A 153 14.95 11.46 0.25
N ARG A 154 15.93 11.89 -0.55
CA ARG A 154 17.26 12.29 -0.06
C ARG A 154 17.25 13.52 0.83
N HIS A 155 16.18 14.31 0.76
CA HIS A 155 16.08 15.61 1.44
C HIS A 155 15.04 15.59 2.56
N ILE A 156 13.93 14.89 2.37
CA ILE A 156 12.84 14.79 3.35
C ILE A 156 12.26 13.38 3.38
N PRO A 157 11.50 13.00 4.42
CA PRO A 157 10.73 11.77 4.42
C PRO A 157 9.68 11.85 3.31
N ALA A 158 9.66 10.81 2.47
CA ALA A 158 8.74 10.70 1.36
C ALA A 158 8.35 9.23 1.17
N ALA A 159 7.24 9.01 0.45
CA ALA A 159 6.86 7.67 0.03
C ALA A 159 7.97 7.02 -0.81
N LYS A 160 7.97 5.69 -0.83
CA LYS A 160 8.81 4.92 -1.75
C LYS A 160 8.06 4.75 -3.06
N GLY A 161 8.78 4.60 -4.16
CA GLY A 161 8.19 4.40 -5.47
C GLY A 161 8.94 3.31 -6.24
N CYS A 162 8.22 2.43 -6.93
CA CYS A 162 8.82 1.47 -7.85
C CYS A 162 7.89 1.19 -9.03
N PHE A 163 8.28 0.27 -9.90
CA PHE A 163 7.47 -0.19 -11.02
C PHE A 163 7.13 -1.66 -10.88
N VAL A 164 5.92 -2.02 -11.31
CA VAL A 164 5.49 -3.41 -11.41
C VAL A 164 4.86 -3.66 -12.78
N HIS A 165 4.95 -4.91 -13.23
CA HIS A 165 4.24 -5.39 -14.40
C HIS A 165 3.01 -6.19 -13.95
N LEU A 166 1.82 -5.73 -14.32
CA LEU A 166 0.56 -6.34 -13.91
C LEU A 166 0.00 -7.29 -14.97
N THR A 167 -0.41 -8.47 -14.52
CA THR A 167 -1.35 -9.35 -15.24
C THR A 167 -2.62 -9.53 -14.41
N ILE A 168 -3.76 -9.69 -15.07
CA ILE A 168 -5.05 -9.99 -14.41
C ILE A 168 -5.71 -11.12 -15.18
N ASN A 169 -6.04 -12.24 -14.51
CA ASN A 169 -6.63 -13.43 -15.12
C ASN A 169 -5.92 -13.82 -16.43
N ASP A 170 -4.59 -13.97 -16.38
CA ASP A 170 -3.69 -14.28 -17.51
C ASP A 170 -3.57 -13.22 -18.62
N GLU A 171 -4.27 -12.08 -18.52
CA GLU A 171 -4.16 -10.99 -19.48
C GLU A 171 -3.08 -9.98 -19.06
N ASN A 172 -2.32 -9.46 -20.03
CA ASN A 172 -1.26 -8.48 -19.76
C ASN A 172 -1.83 -7.05 -19.70
N TRP A 173 -1.70 -6.41 -18.54
CA TRP A 173 -2.11 -5.03 -18.30
C TRP A 173 -0.95 -4.04 -18.38
N GLY A 174 0.29 -4.53 -18.42
CA GLY A 174 1.51 -3.76 -18.60
C GLY A 174 2.01 -3.07 -17.33
N LEU A 175 2.81 -2.02 -17.52
CA LEU A 175 3.54 -1.35 -16.44
C LEU A 175 2.62 -0.46 -15.57
N TYR A 176 2.84 -0.47 -14.26
CA TYR A 176 2.23 0.41 -13.27
C TYR A 176 3.30 1.03 -12.37
N ALA A 177 3.09 2.27 -11.94
CA ALA A 177 3.86 2.86 -10.86
C ALA A 177 3.24 2.45 -9.52
N VAL A 178 4.07 2.11 -8.54
CA VAL A 178 3.63 1.74 -7.19
C VAL A 178 4.18 2.75 -6.20
N SER A 179 3.30 3.28 -5.36
CA SER A 179 3.59 4.25 -4.30
C SER A 179 2.82 3.90 -3.03
#